data_AF-A0A955MC37-F1
#
_entry.id   AF-A0A955MC37-F1
#
_cell.length_a   1.000
_cell.length_b   1.000
_cell.length_c   1.000
_cell.angle_alpha   90.00
_cell.angle_beta   90.00
_cell.angle_gamma   90.00
#
_symmetry.space_group_name_H-M   'P 1'
#
loop_
_entity.id
_entity.type
_entity.pdbx_description
1 polymer ?
#
loop_
_entity_poly.entity_id
_entity_poly.type
_entity_poly.pdbx_seq_one_letter_code
_entity_poly.pdbx_strand_id
1 'polypeptide(L)'
;MRSILLTFLFCLSLSSIGFTDEEASNRTYVKSSEYGQFYVKSIPAESYGLAGKTLVYWVKDEQDQLLFTYDWYSPELYIYGFAPGSPVYVVKFGPWYRGHLANHNDLAVVFYKNDQLLKEYSTLDIVKDETNVSASVSHYTIFKKKIGFRRPWGNQIIFDVQILDDKILSFNADTGELISQEEEVLGKRFYDIQTKISQIKWQWYGQNKEMMENINDYNITEEDLKKIDPDNYPMPPEGYKIIPNKMWKMADIIKVEP
;
A
#
# COMPACT_ATOMS: atom_id res chain seq x y z
N MET A 1 13.46 63.64 -47.75
CA MET A 1 12.45 62.99 -48.62
C MET A 1 12.74 61.49 -48.58
N ARG A 2 11.96 60.68 -47.84
CA ARG A 2 10.77 59.92 -48.33
C ARG A 2 11.20 58.97 -49.46
N SER A 3 11.22 57.63 -49.35
CA SER A 3 10.20 56.66 -48.92
C SER A 3 10.90 55.28 -48.78
N ILE A 4 10.77 54.50 -47.69
CA ILE A 4 9.66 53.61 -47.30
C ILE A 4 9.62 52.26 -48.07
N LEU A 5 9.65 51.17 -47.29
CA LEU A 5 9.13 49.81 -47.54
C LEU A 5 9.77 48.93 -48.63
N LEU A 6 10.40 47.85 -48.18
CA LEU A 6 10.17 46.48 -48.67
C LEU A 6 10.61 45.55 -47.51
N THR A 7 9.75 45.13 -46.59
CA THR A 7 8.78 44.02 -46.73
C THR A 7 9.48 42.82 -47.39
N PHE A 8 9.87 41.74 -46.72
CA PHE A 8 9.05 40.87 -45.88
C PHE A 8 10.01 40.14 -44.93
N LEU A 9 9.95 40.52 -43.64
CA LEU A 9 10.50 39.72 -42.56
C LEU A 9 9.66 38.45 -42.52
N PHE A 10 10.11 37.41 -43.23
CA PHE A 10 9.57 36.05 -43.14
C PHE A 10 10.04 35.46 -41.79
N CYS A 11 9.62 36.11 -40.69
CA CYS A 11 9.47 35.46 -39.41
C CYS A 11 8.37 34.42 -39.62
N LEU A 12 8.79 33.26 -40.12
CA LEU A 12 8.16 31.98 -39.85
C LEU A 12 7.93 31.95 -38.35
N SER A 13 6.76 32.44 -37.97
CA SER A 13 6.01 32.04 -36.80
C SER A 13 5.81 30.53 -36.95
N LEU A 14 6.88 29.80 -36.60
CA LEU A 14 6.83 28.44 -36.12
C LEU A 14 5.91 28.49 -34.90
N SER A 15 4.62 28.50 -35.20
CA SER A 15 3.56 28.19 -34.26
C SER A 15 3.84 26.75 -33.93
N SER A 16 4.68 26.53 -32.92
CA SER A 16 4.81 25.24 -32.28
C SER A 16 3.39 24.85 -31.96
N ILE A 17 2.84 23.88 -32.71
CA ILE A 17 1.62 23.22 -32.33
C ILE A 17 2.03 22.51 -31.04
N GLY A 18 1.86 23.20 -29.92
CA GLY A 18 2.03 22.61 -28.62
C GLY A 18 1.05 21.47 -28.60
N PHE A 19 1.54 20.24 -28.52
CA PHE A 19 0.70 19.10 -28.25
C PHE A 19 0.08 19.37 -26.88
N THR A 20 -1.17 19.80 -26.92
CA THR A 20 -1.98 19.99 -25.73
C THR A 20 -2.17 18.63 -25.12
N ASP A 21 -1.65 18.46 -23.91
CA ASP A 21 -1.83 17.26 -23.10
C ASP A 21 -3.32 17.13 -22.77
N GLU A 22 -4.04 16.37 -23.58
CA GLU A 22 -5.47 16.10 -23.42
C GLU A 22 -5.70 14.97 -22.42
N GLU A 23 -6.72 15.14 -21.58
CA GLU A 23 -7.17 14.12 -20.65
C GLU A 23 -7.56 12.84 -21.42
N ALA A 24 -6.95 11.71 -21.05
CA ALA A 24 -7.28 10.43 -21.64
C ALA A 24 -8.70 10.02 -21.20
N SER A 25 -9.55 9.61 -22.15
CA SER A 25 -10.89 9.16 -21.83
C SER A 25 -10.86 7.86 -21.01
N ASN A 26 -11.85 7.74 -20.13
CA ASN A 26 -12.05 6.57 -19.29
C ASN A 26 -12.17 5.30 -20.14
N ARG A 27 -11.48 4.25 -19.70
CA ARG A 27 -11.52 2.91 -20.28
C ARG A 27 -11.66 1.87 -19.19
N THR A 28 -12.21 0.71 -19.54
CA THR A 28 -12.26 -0.41 -18.60
C THR A 28 -10.84 -0.75 -18.14
N TYR A 29 -10.66 -0.86 -16.83
CA TYR A 29 -9.39 -1.19 -16.20
C TYR A 29 -9.51 -2.52 -15.46
N VAL A 30 -8.53 -3.41 -15.65
CA VAL A 30 -8.47 -4.71 -14.97
C VAL A 30 -7.11 -4.85 -14.30
N LYS A 31 -7.11 -5.27 -13.03
CA LYS A 31 -5.90 -5.52 -12.25
C LYS A 31 -6.03 -6.83 -11.50
N SER A 32 -5.05 -7.72 -11.64
CA SER A 32 -4.94 -8.93 -10.82
C SER A 32 -4.17 -8.65 -9.52
N SER A 33 -4.42 -9.47 -8.50
CA SER A 33 -3.54 -9.57 -7.34
C SER A 33 -2.19 -10.18 -7.76
N GLU A 34 -1.19 -10.06 -6.87
CA GLU A 34 0.18 -10.55 -7.11
C GLU A 34 0.23 -12.00 -7.59
N TYR A 35 -0.57 -12.87 -6.99
CA TYR A 35 -0.59 -14.30 -7.32
C TYR A 35 -1.83 -14.72 -8.14
N GLY A 36 -2.61 -13.76 -8.64
CA GLY A 36 -3.70 -13.99 -9.57
C GLY A 36 -4.96 -14.66 -9.01
N GLN A 37 -5.06 -14.93 -7.70
CA GLN A 37 -6.30 -15.49 -7.13
C GLN A 37 -7.43 -14.47 -7.14
N PHE A 38 -7.13 -13.18 -7.17
CA PHE A 38 -8.17 -12.15 -7.24
C PHE A 38 -7.89 -11.23 -8.41
N TYR A 39 -8.94 -10.67 -8.96
CA TYR A 39 -8.81 -9.51 -9.85
C TYR A 39 -9.97 -8.56 -9.63
N VAL A 40 -9.77 -7.35 -10.12
CA VAL A 40 -10.73 -6.27 -10.05
C VAL A 40 -10.92 -5.69 -11.43
N LYS A 41 -12.18 -5.44 -11.79
CA LYS A 41 -12.61 -4.88 -13.08
C LYS A 41 -13.39 -3.59 -12.82
N SER A 42 -12.81 -2.47 -13.20
CA SER A 42 -13.36 -1.11 -13.07
C SER A 42 -13.89 -0.65 -14.42
N ILE A 43 -15.19 -0.42 -14.51
CA ILE A 43 -15.96 -0.16 -15.73
C ILE A 43 -16.57 1.25 -15.63
N PRO A 44 -16.19 2.18 -16.51
CA PRO A 44 -16.72 3.54 -16.46
C PRO A 44 -18.16 3.60 -16.98
N ALA A 45 -18.97 4.48 -16.41
CA ALA A 45 -20.30 4.84 -16.93
C ALA A 45 -20.27 6.09 -17.83
N GLU A 46 -19.14 6.82 -17.84
CA GLU A 46 -18.95 8.09 -18.52
C GLU A 46 -17.54 8.19 -19.12
N SER A 47 -17.34 9.05 -20.12
CA SER A 47 -16.04 9.24 -20.79
C SER A 47 -14.98 9.90 -19.92
N TYR A 48 -15.36 10.64 -18.87
CA TYR A 48 -14.48 11.34 -17.95
C TYR A 48 -15.11 11.36 -16.56
N GLY A 49 -14.33 11.28 -15.50
CA GLY A 49 -14.82 11.27 -14.12
C GLY A 49 -14.77 9.89 -13.46
N LEU A 50 -15.51 9.72 -12.37
CA LEU A 50 -15.47 8.54 -11.50
C LEU A 50 -16.77 7.75 -11.47
N ALA A 51 -17.79 8.11 -12.26
CA ALA A 51 -19.02 7.34 -12.31
C ALA A 51 -18.77 6.00 -13.03
N GLY A 52 -19.26 4.91 -12.44
CA GLY A 52 -19.10 3.58 -12.99
C GLY A 52 -19.26 2.49 -11.95
N LYS A 53 -18.77 1.30 -12.26
CA LYS A 53 -18.80 0.14 -11.37
C LYS A 53 -17.45 -0.53 -11.28
N THR A 54 -17.06 -0.92 -10.07
CA THR A 54 -15.87 -1.73 -9.84
C THR A 54 -16.26 -3.06 -9.23
N LEU A 55 -15.85 -4.15 -9.86
CA LEU A 55 -16.22 -5.52 -9.52
C LEU A 55 -14.98 -6.28 -9.09
N VAL A 56 -15.02 -6.94 -7.94
CA VAL A 56 -13.90 -7.75 -7.42
C VAL A 56 -14.28 -9.21 -7.48
N TYR A 57 -13.38 -10.02 -8.07
CA TYR A 57 -13.60 -11.43 -8.31
C TYR A 57 -12.54 -12.29 -7.63
N TRP A 58 -12.93 -13.48 -7.18
CA TRP A 58 -12.06 -14.59 -6.85
C TRP A 58 -12.02 -15.56 -8.02
N VAL A 59 -10.82 -15.85 -8.51
CA VAL A 59 -10.57 -16.77 -9.62
C VAL A 59 -10.82 -18.22 -9.21
N LYS A 60 -11.55 -18.94 -10.05
CA LYS A 60 -11.97 -20.34 -9.87
C LYS A 60 -11.76 -21.12 -11.16
N ASP A 61 -11.79 -22.44 -11.07
CA ASP A 61 -11.55 -23.33 -12.21
C ASP A 61 -12.62 -23.21 -13.31
N GLU A 62 -13.90 -23.14 -12.93
CA GLU A 62 -15.02 -23.10 -13.87
C GLU A 62 -15.56 -21.68 -14.08
N GLN A 63 -15.87 -20.99 -12.98
CA GLN A 63 -16.50 -19.68 -13.00
C GLN A 63 -16.01 -18.82 -11.85
N ASP A 64 -15.43 -17.67 -12.18
CA ASP A 64 -14.99 -16.68 -11.21
C ASP A 64 -16.16 -16.23 -10.32
N GLN A 65 -15.89 -16.16 -9.02
CA GLN A 65 -16.86 -15.75 -8.03
C GLN A 65 -16.78 -14.24 -7.81
N LEU A 66 -17.87 -13.52 -8.06
CA LEU A 66 -17.99 -12.12 -7.65
C LEU A 66 -17.99 -12.03 -6.12
N LEU A 67 -17.08 -11.23 -5.57
CA LEU A 67 -16.97 -10.96 -4.14
C LEU A 67 -17.65 -9.64 -3.77
N PHE A 68 -17.25 -8.55 -4.45
CA PHE A 68 -17.67 -7.20 -4.09
C PHE A 68 -18.04 -6.39 -5.33
N THR A 69 -18.97 -5.45 -5.16
CA THR A 69 -19.34 -4.44 -6.15
C THR A 69 -19.26 -3.08 -5.50
N TYR A 70 -18.61 -2.14 -6.17
CA TYR A 70 -18.56 -0.74 -5.79
C TYR A 70 -19.20 0.12 -6.87
N ASP A 71 -19.97 1.14 -6.48
CA ASP A 71 -20.61 2.10 -7.39
C ASP A 71 -19.70 3.28 -7.74
N TRP A 72 -18.45 2.95 -8.10
CA TRP A 72 -17.49 3.92 -8.62
C TRP A 72 -16.57 3.28 -9.65
N TYR A 73 -16.00 4.12 -10.50
CA TYR A 73 -14.89 3.83 -11.40
C TYR A 73 -13.60 4.43 -10.83
N SER A 74 -12.48 3.78 -11.13
CA SER A 74 -11.15 4.38 -11.04
C SER A 74 -10.27 3.83 -12.17
N PRO A 75 -9.51 4.70 -12.86
CA PRO A 75 -8.61 4.27 -13.92
C PRO A 75 -7.35 3.59 -13.40
N GLU A 76 -7.10 3.66 -12.09
CA GLU A 76 -5.92 3.07 -11.45
C GLU A 76 -6.22 2.65 -10.02
N LEU A 77 -5.98 1.37 -9.74
CA LEU A 77 -6.24 0.78 -8.44
C LEU A 77 -5.36 -0.46 -8.26
N TYR A 78 -5.28 -0.92 -7.02
CA TYR A 78 -4.52 -2.11 -6.64
C TYR A 78 -5.41 -3.04 -5.84
N ILE A 79 -5.15 -4.34 -5.96
CA ILE A 79 -5.83 -5.39 -5.20
C ILE A 79 -4.80 -6.30 -4.55
N TYR A 80 -5.09 -6.73 -3.34
CA TYR A 80 -4.31 -7.73 -2.62
C TYR A 80 -5.22 -8.74 -1.93
N GLY A 81 -4.85 -10.00 -1.96
CA GLY A 81 -5.50 -11.09 -1.27
C GLY A 81 -4.66 -12.34 -1.44
N PHE A 82 -4.56 -13.16 -0.39
CA PHE A 82 -3.63 -14.30 -0.39
C PHE A 82 -4.32 -15.62 -0.74
N ALA A 83 -5.43 -15.91 -0.08
CA ALA A 83 -6.10 -17.19 -0.19
C ALA A 83 -7.61 -17.02 -0.02
N PRO A 84 -8.39 -18.05 -0.41
CA PRO A 84 -9.83 -18.09 -0.15
C PRO A 84 -10.14 -17.84 1.32
N GLY A 85 -11.13 -16.99 1.60
CA GLY A 85 -11.51 -16.61 2.97
C GLY A 85 -10.54 -15.68 3.69
N SER A 86 -9.40 -15.32 3.07
CA SER A 86 -8.53 -14.26 3.58
C SER A 86 -9.12 -12.89 3.28
N PRO A 87 -8.75 -11.84 4.03
CA PRO A 87 -9.13 -10.48 3.68
C PRO A 87 -8.64 -10.09 2.28
N VAL A 88 -9.49 -9.36 1.56
CA VAL A 88 -9.18 -8.76 0.26
C VAL A 88 -9.13 -7.25 0.42
N TYR A 89 -8.00 -6.67 0.03
CA TYR A 89 -7.72 -5.25 0.12
C TYR A 89 -7.81 -4.63 -1.26
N VAL A 90 -8.47 -3.47 -1.35
CA VAL A 90 -8.52 -2.66 -2.57
C VAL A 90 -8.04 -1.26 -2.25
N VAL A 91 -7.09 -0.77 -3.03
CA VAL A 91 -6.63 0.62 -2.96
C VAL A 91 -7.05 1.33 -4.24
N LYS A 92 -7.93 2.32 -4.10
CA LYS A 92 -8.47 3.14 -5.19
C LYS A 92 -7.72 4.46 -5.22
N PHE A 93 -7.26 4.90 -6.39
CA PHE A 93 -6.76 6.27 -6.56
C PHE A 93 -7.83 7.19 -7.13
N GLY A 94 -7.68 8.48 -6.83
CA GLY A 94 -8.44 9.53 -7.49
C GLY A 94 -8.18 9.63 -9.00
N PRO A 95 -9.03 10.38 -9.71
CA PRO A 95 -8.86 10.74 -11.11
C PRO A 95 -7.71 11.75 -11.28
N TRP A 96 -7.51 12.20 -12.50
CA TRP A 96 -6.71 13.38 -12.78
C TRP A 96 -7.52 14.64 -12.48
N TYR A 97 -7.21 15.31 -11.36
CA TYR A 97 -7.85 16.56 -11.00
C TYR A 97 -7.30 17.70 -11.85
N ARG A 98 -8.20 18.62 -12.20
CA ARG A 98 -7.85 19.86 -12.88
C ARG A 98 -7.30 20.87 -11.88
N GLY A 99 -6.46 21.78 -12.37
CA GLY A 99 -5.85 22.83 -11.57
C GLY A 99 -4.38 22.56 -11.28
N HIS A 100 -3.83 23.33 -10.34
CA HIS A 100 -2.38 23.41 -10.11
C HIS A 100 -2.03 23.42 -8.62
N LEU A 101 -2.97 23.07 -7.74
CA LEU A 101 -2.79 23.05 -6.29
C LEU A 101 -3.49 21.83 -5.70
N ALA A 102 -2.86 21.18 -4.72
CA ALA A 102 -3.51 20.12 -3.97
C ALA A 102 -4.67 20.67 -3.13
N ASN A 103 -5.73 19.88 -3.01
CA ASN A 103 -7.00 20.32 -2.41
C ASN A 103 -7.55 19.26 -1.43
N HIS A 104 -8.28 19.71 -0.41
CA HIS A 104 -9.02 18.85 0.52
C HIS A 104 -10.21 18.12 -0.12
N ASN A 105 -10.75 18.64 -1.22
CA ASN A 105 -11.88 18.02 -1.93
C ASN A 105 -11.44 17.05 -3.01
N ASP A 106 -10.16 17.04 -3.35
CA ASP A 106 -9.61 16.18 -4.39
C ASP A 106 -9.11 14.89 -3.74
N LEU A 107 -9.88 13.80 -3.86
CA LEU A 107 -9.52 12.46 -3.38
C LEU A 107 -8.18 12.00 -3.97
N ALA A 108 -7.19 11.66 -3.14
CA ALA A 108 -5.95 11.05 -3.58
C ALA A 108 -6.00 9.51 -3.59
N VAL A 109 -6.34 8.92 -2.45
CA VAL A 109 -6.29 7.47 -2.24
C VAL A 109 -7.32 7.01 -1.21
N VAL A 110 -7.94 5.86 -1.46
CA VAL A 110 -8.92 5.21 -0.59
C VAL A 110 -8.53 3.76 -0.35
N PHE A 111 -8.72 3.30 0.88
CA PHE A 111 -8.45 1.94 1.32
C PHE A 111 -9.75 1.21 1.65
N TYR A 112 -9.91 0.01 1.10
CA TYR A 112 -11.00 -0.90 1.41
C TYR A 112 -10.48 -2.24 1.90
N LYS A 113 -11.23 -2.89 2.81
CA LYS A 113 -11.03 -4.27 3.25
C LYS A 113 -12.36 -5.01 3.26
N ASN A 114 -12.44 -6.09 2.49
CA ASN A 114 -13.64 -6.95 2.40
C ASN A 114 -14.94 -6.25 1.98
N ASP A 115 -14.88 -5.14 1.24
CA ASP A 115 -15.98 -4.19 0.92
C ASP A 115 -16.09 -2.94 1.82
N GLN A 116 -15.44 -2.96 2.98
CA GLN A 116 -15.55 -1.87 3.95
C GLN A 116 -14.56 -0.77 3.64
N LEU A 117 -15.05 0.47 3.55
CA LEU A 117 -14.22 1.67 3.53
C LEU A 117 -13.47 1.79 4.86
N LEU A 118 -12.14 1.79 4.80
CA LEU A 118 -11.28 1.97 5.97
C LEU A 118 -10.89 3.44 6.15
N LYS A 119 -10.34 4.03 5.09
CA LYS A 119 -9.78 5.38 5.13
C LYS A 119 -9.75 6.00 3.75
N GLU A 120 -9.92 7.31 3.72
CA GLU A 120 -9.80 8.16 2.54
C GLU A 120 -8.87 9.33 2.86
N TYR A 121 -8.06 9.71 1.87
CA TYR A 121 -7.17 10.88 1.94
C TYR A 121 -7.39 11.78 0.75
N SER A 122 -7.49 13.07 1.00
CA SER A 122 -7.41 14.10 -0.04
C SER A 122 -5.97 14.29 -0.51
N THR A 123 -5.79 14.97 -1.64
CA THR A 123 -4.44 15.30 -2.15
C THR A 123 -3.67 16.14 -1.16
N LEU A 124 -4.32 17.11 -0.50
CA LEU A 124 -3.68 17.93 0.52
C LEU A 124 -3.37 17.15 1.81
N ASP A 125 -4.17 16.12 2.15
CA ASP A 125 -3.84 15.23 3.26
C ASP A 125 -2.54 14.45 3.02
N ILE A 126 -2.19 14.18 1.77
CA ILE A 126 -0.99 13.44 1.40
C ILE A 126 0.24 14.34 1.38
N VAL A 127 0.19 15.46 0.64
CA VAL A 127 1.38 16.28 0.42
C VAL A 127 1.61 17.36 1.48
N LYS A 128 0.58 17.71 2.26
CA LYS A 128 0.60 18.73 3.34
C LYS A 128 0.95 20.16 2.90
N ASP A 129 1.36 20.36 1.65
CA ASP A 129 1.64 21.63 0.99
C ASP A 129 0.90 21.67 -0.34
N GLU A 130 0.03 22.66 -0.53
CA GLU A 130 -0.78 22.80 -1.74
C GLU A 130 0.06 22.93 -3.03
N THR A 131 1.29 23.41 -2.92
CA THR A 131 2.19 23.64 -4.05
C THR A 131 3.03 22.42 -4.44
N ASN A 132 3.05 21.38 -3.61
CA ASN A 132 3.80 20.14 -3.86
C ASN A 132 3.05 19.22 -4.83
N VAL A 133 2.87 19.72 -6.05
CA VAL A 133 2.18 19.05 -7.15
C VAL A 133 3.01 19.15 -8.44
N SER A 134 2.82 18.19 -9.33
CA SER A 134 3.36 18.22 -10.69
C SER A 134 2.18 18.50 -11.61
N ALA A 135 2.09 19.75 -12.05
CA ALA A 135 0.99 20.22 -12.88
C ALA A 135 1.35 20.17 -14.38
N SER A 136 0.42 19.70 -15.19
CA SER A 136 0.39 19.90 -16.64
C SER A 136 -0.66 20.95 -17.00
N VAL A 137 -0.93 21.13 -18.30
CA VAL A 137 -1.93 22.10 -18.79
C VAL A 137 -3.35 21.73 -18.33
N SER A 138 -3.65 20.44 -18.22
CA SER A 138 -5.02 19.95 -17.96
C SER A 138 -5.23 19.39 -16.56
N HIS A 139 -4.17 18.96 -15.88
CA HIS A 139 -4.29 18.25 -14.60
C HIS A 139 -3.05 18.42 -13.70
N TYR A 140 -3.15 17.93 -12.46
CA TYR A 140 -1.98 17.74 -11.60
C TYR A 140 -1.92 16.33 -11.01
N THR A 141 -0.72 15.93 -10.59
CA THR A 141 -0.48 14.71 -9.80
C THR A 141 0.34 15.02 -8.56
N ILE A 142 0.15 14.24 -7.51
CA ILE A 142 0.94 14.27 -6.28
C ILE A 142 1.84 13.04 -6.11
N PHE A 143 1.59 12.00 -6.89
CA PHE A 143 2.35 10.76 -6.82
C PHE A 143 3.36 10.72 -7.96
N LYS A 144 4.63 10.55 -7.59
CA LYS A 144 5.71 10.22 -8.52
C LYS A 144 5.60 8.76 -8.96
N LYS A 145 5.27 7.87 -8.02
CA LYS A 145 5.15 6.43 -8.28
C LYS A 145 4.15 5.78 -7.32
N LYS A 146 3.35 4.85 -7.82
CA LYS A 146 2.47 3.99 -7.01
C LYS A 146 3.15 2.63 -6.90
N ILE A 147 3.79 2.38 -5.77
CA ILE A 147 4.70 1.23 -5.62
C ILE A 147 3.87 -0.06 -5.50
N GLY A 148 2.84 -0.05 -4.67
CA GLY A 148 1.91 -1.16 -4.50
C GLY A 148 2.02 -1.83 -3.13
N PHE A 149 1.47 -3.04 -3.05
CA PHE A 149 1.49 -3.81 -1.81
C PHE A 149 2.85 -4.47 -1.58
N ARG A 150 3.26 -4.53 -0.31
CA ARG A 150 4.38 -5.34 0.17
C ARG A 150 4.03 -5.98 1.52
N ARG A 151 4.75 -7.05 1.83
CA ARG A 151 4.75 -7.71 3.15
C ARG A 151 6.16 -7.66 3.71
N PRO A 152 6.55 -6.55 4.35
CA PRO A 152 7.92 -6.42 4.82
C PRO A 152 8.19 -7.35 6.01
N TRP A 153 7.18 -7.56 6.87
CA TRP A 153 7.33 -8.25 8.15
C TRP A 153 6.05 -9.03 8.52
N GLY A 154 6.19 -10.34 8.67
CA GLY A 154 5.10 -11.21 9.15
C GLY A 154 3.81 -11.07 8.34
N ASN A 155 2.71 -10.82 9.03
CA ASN A 155 1.37 -10.74 8.44
C ASN A 155 0.93 -9.30 8.09
N GLN A 156 1.76 -8.29 8.36
CA GLN A 156 1.40 -6.91 8.05
C GLN A 156 1.45 -6.68 6.54
N ILE A 157 0.37 -6.12 6.00
CA ILE A 157 0.28 -5.75 4.60
C ILE A 157 0.41 -4.23 4.55
N ILE A 158 1.43 -3.75 3.85
CA ILE A 158 1.69 -2.32 3.67
C ILE A 158 1.46 -1.97 2.21
N PHE A 159 0.90 -0.80 1.97
CA PHE A 159 0.80 -0.22 0.63
C PHE A 159 1.68 1.02 0.55
N ASP A 160 2.57 1.07 -0.42
CA ASP A 160 3.51 2.18 -0.57
C ASP A 160 3.19 3.04 -1.80
N VAL A 161 3.40 4.34 -1.63
CA VAL A 161 3.43 5.34 -2.70
C VAL A 161 4.64 6.24 -2.53
N GLN A 162 5.16 6.75 -3.63
CA GLN A 162 6.21 7.76 -3.65
C GLN A 162 5.59 9.08 -4.11
N ILE A 163 5.75 10.14 -3.30
CA ILE A 163 5.35 11.50 -3.67
C ILE A 163 6.49 12.23 -4.40
N LEU A 164 6.27 13.47 -4.83
CA LEU A 164 7.16 14.18 -5.75
C LEU A 164 8.52 14.56 -5.16
N ASP A 165 8.62 14.75 -3.84
CA ASP A 165 9.87 15.04 -3.11
C ASP A 165 10.71 13.77 -2.84
N ASP A 166 10.42 12.68 -3.54
CA ASP A 166 11.01 11.35 -3.39
C ASP A 166 10.70 10.63 -2.06
N LYS A 167 9.90 11.23 -1.17
CA LYS A 167 9.45 10.55 0.06
C LYS A 167 8.53 9.39 -0.26
N ILE A 168 8.76 8.27 0.42
CA ILE A 168 7.86 7.12 0.43
C ILE A 168 6.89 7.26 1.60
N LEU A 169 5.60 7.14 1.29
CA LEU A 169 4.53 7.05 2.27
C LEU A 169 4.05 5.60 2.31
N SER A 170 4.06 5.04 3.52
CA SER A 170 3.68 3.66 3.82
C SER A 170 2.33 3.66 4.53
N PHE A 171 1.37 2.89 4.05
CA PHE A 171 0.05 2.78 4.66
C PHE A 171 -0.19 1.37 5.17
N ASN A 172 -0.72 1.25 6.37
CA ASN A 172 -1.20 -0.03 6.89
C ASN A 172 -2.47 -0.42 6.12
N ALA A 173 -2.46 -1.50 5.33
CA ALA A 173 -3.60 -1.88 4.51
C ALA A 173 -4.81 -2.36 5.33
N ASP A 174 -4.60 -2.80 6.58
CA ASP A 174 -5.67 -3.24 7.47
C ASP A 174 -6.48 -2.09 8.07
N THR A 175 -5.88 -0.91 8.19
CA THR A 175 -6.53 0.28 8.80
C THR A 175 -6.65 1.45 7.84
N GLY A 176 -5.89 1.44 6.73
CA GLY A 176 -5.70 2.58 5.85
C GLY A 176 -4.90 3.72 6.48
N GLU A 177 -4.32 3.55 7.66
CA GLU A 177 -3.58 4.62 8.35
C GLU A 177 -2.16 4.78 7.80
N LEU A 178 -1.69 6.02 7.75
CA LEU A 178 -0.31 6.34 7.41
C LEU A 178 0.62 5.89 8.55
N ILE A 179 1.61 5.08 8.21
CA ILE A 179 2.61 4.56 9.15
C ILE A 179 3.68 5.62 9.34
N SER A 180 3.99 5.93 10.60
CA SER A 180 5.10 6.84 10.93
C SER A 180 6.46 6.16 10.72
N GLN A 181 7.53 6.93 10.51
CA GLN A 181 8.88 6.35 10.43
C GLN A 181 9.27 5.59 11.70
N GLU A 182 8.85 6.09 12.87
CA GLU A 182 9.10 5.42 14.15
C GLU A 182 8.38 4.07 14.20
N GLU A 183 7.10 4.03 13.81
CA GLU A 183 6.32 2.79 13.74
C GLU A 183 6.93 1.80 12.73
N GLU A 184 7.43 2.28 11.59
CA GLU A 184 8.09 1.44 10.60
C GLU A 184 9.38 0.80 11.16
N VAL A 185 10.20 1.59 11.86
CA VAL A 185 11.42 1.11 12.52
C VAL A 185 11.07 0.11 13.64
N LEU A 186 10.05 0.41 14.46
CA LEU A 186 9.58 -0.48 15.52
C LEU A 186 9.05 -1.80 14.95
N GLY A 187 8.25 -1.76 13.89
CA GLY A 187 7.72 -2.94 13.20
C GLY A 187 8.84 -3.87 12.70
N LYS A 188 9.85 -3.29 12.04
CA LYS A 188 11.06 -4.04 11.65
C LYS A 188 11.75 -4.67 12.85
N ARG A 189 11.96 -3.90 13.93
CA ARG A 189 12.64 -4.40 15.14
C ARG A 189 11.86 -5.54 15.79
N PHE A 190 10.53 -5.45 15.87
CA PHE A 190 9.68 -6.53 16.39
C PHE A 190 9.82 -7.79 15.57
N TYR A 191 9.83 -7.69 14.24
CA TYR A 191 10.02 -8.84 13.36
C TYR A 191 11.38 -9.51 13.53
N ASP A 192 12.45 -8.71 13.63
CA ASP A 192 13.81 -9.22 13.86
C ASP A 192 13.87 -10.01 15.19
N ILE A 193 13.23 -9.48 16.25
CA ILE A 193 13.10 -10.16 17.55
C ILE A 193 12.31 -11.48 17.42
N GLN A 194 11.14 -11.46 16.78
CA GLN A 194 10.30 -12.66 16.58
C GLN A 194 11.03 -13.75 15.78
N THR A 195 11.79 -13.35 14.76
CA THR A 195 12.60 -14.25 13.93
C THR A 195 13.69 -14.89 14.76
N LYS A 196 14.44 -14.10 15.55
CA LYS A 196 15.48 -14.62 16.44
C LYS A 196 14.92 -15.57 17.49
N ILE A 197 13.78 -15.23 18.11
CA ILE A 197 13.11 -16.14 19.06
C ILE A 197 12.73 -17.45 18.36
N SER A 198 12.17 -17.38 17.16
CA SER A 198 11.79 -18.58 16.40
C SER A 198 13.02 -19.45 16.12
N GLN A 199 14.18 -18.87 15.81
CA GLN A 199 15.43 -19.61 15.66
C GLN A 199 15.87 -20.29 16.97
N ILE A 200 15.82 -19.59 18.10
CA ILE A 200 16.16 -20.15 19.41
C ILE A 200 15.20 -21.30 19.76
N LYS A 201 13.90 -21.13 19.51
CA LYS A 201 12.89 -22.19 19.66
C LYS A 201 13.29 -23.43 18.84
N TRP A 202 13.63 -23.25 17.55
CA TRP A 202 14.04 -24.37 16.69
C TRP A 202 15.31 -25.08 17.18
N GLN A 203 16.28 -24.34 17.71
CA GLN A 203 17.48 -24.92 18.33
C GLN A 203 17.12 -25.76 19.55
N TRP A 204 16.26 -25.24 20.43
CA TRP A 204 15.75 -25.98 21.58
C TRP A 204 15.06 -27.28 21.18
N TYR A 205 14.18 -27.21 20.18
CA TYR A 205 13.48 -28.39 19.69
C TYR A 205 14.45 -29.46 19.17
N GLY A 206 15.49 -29.05 18.44
CA GLY A 206 16.54 -29.97 17.99
C GLY A 206 17.24 -30.71 19.13
N GLN A 207 17.48 -30.02 20.26
CA GLN A 207 18.12 -30.60 21.45
C GLN A 207 17.19 -31.46 22.31
N ASN A 208 15.88 -31.28 22.20
CA ASN A 208 14.87 -31.93 23.07
C ASN A 208 13.89 -32.80 22.27
N LYS A 209 14.25 -33.24 21.07
CA LYS A 209 13.37 -33.95 20.13
C LYS A 209 12.75 -35.21 20.74
N GLU A 210 13.48 -35.91 21.60
CA GLU A 210 13.01 -37.15 22.25
C GLU A 210 11.96 -36.90 23.36
N MET A 211 11.88 -35.67 23.87
CA MET A 211 10.94 -35.31 24.94
C MET A 211 9.54 -34.93 24.41
N MET A 212 9.33 -34.99 23.09
CA MET A 212 8.23 -34.30 22.42
C MET A 212 7.34 -35.26 21.62
N GLU A 213 6.48 -36.01 22.31
CA GLU A 213 5.39 -36.76 21.65
C GLU A 213 4.33 -35.81 21.06
N ASN A 214 4.20 -34.59 21.58
CA ASN A 214 3.26 -33.59 21.09
C ASN A 214 3.87 -32.19 21.10
N ILE A 215 4.64 -31.88 20.04
CA ILE A 215 5.21 -30.54 19.82
C ILE A 215 4.15 -29.44 19.90
N ASN A 216 2.89 -29.77 19.57
CA ASN A 216 1.74 -28.86 19.47
C ASN A 216 1.07 -28.51 20.81
N ASP A 217 1.68 -28.80 21.96
CA ASP A 217 1.19 -28.30 23.25
C ASP A 217 2.26 -27.70 24.17
N TYR A 218 3.52 -27.70 23.74
CA TYR A 218 4.60 -27.17 24.57
C TYR A 218 4.66 -25.64 24.57
N ASN A 219 4.52 -25.06 25.77
CA ASN A 219 4.77 -23.66 26.06
C ASN A 219 6.22 -23.48 26.48
N ILE A 220 7.01 -22.82 25.65
CA ILE A 220 8.38 -22.44 25.99
C ILE A 220 8.36 -21.12 26.76
N THR A 221 9.10 -21.01 27.85
CA THR A 221 9.18 -19.78 28.65
C THR A 221 10.31 -18.86 28.19
N GLU A 222 10.33 -17.61 28.68
CA GLU A 222 11.44 -16.70 28.42
C GLU A 222 12.73 -17.20 29.08
N GLU A 223 12.63 -17.78 30.27
CA GLU A 223 13.75 -18.40 30.97
C GLU A 223 14.34 -19.58 30.19
N ASP A 224 13.51 -20.39 29.55
CA ASP A 224 13.98 -21.49 28.69
C ASP A 224 14.75 -20.95 27.49
N LEU A 225 14.23 -19.90 26.85
CA LEU A 225 14.91 -19.26 25.71
C LEU A 225 16.25 -18.64 26.11
N LYS A 226 16.31 -17.96 27.26
CA LYS A 226 17.55 -17.35 27.78
C LYS A 226 18.59 -18.39 28.17
N LYS A 227 18.20 -19.61 28.58
CA LYS A 227 19.16 -20.69 28.86
C LYS A 227 19.86 -21.21 27.61
N ILE A 228 19.21 -21.15 26.45
CA ILE A 228 19.76 -21.67 25.18
C ILE A 228 20.75 -20.69 24.58
N ASP A 229 20.42 -19.41 24.56
CA ASP A 229 21.22 -18.36 23.92
C ASP A 229 21.26 -17.10 24.82
N PRO A 230 21.92 -17.18 25.99
CA PRO A 230 21.92 -16.09 26.97
C PRO A 230 22.52 -14.80 26.43
N ASP A 231 23.57 -14.93 25.60
CA ASP A 231 24.34 -13.80 25.08
C ASP A 231 23.64 -13.11 23.90
N ASN A 232 22.73 -13.80 23.20
CA ASN A 232 22.04 -13.26 22.03
C ASN A 232 20.51 -13.31 22.15
N TYR A 233 19.97 -13.42 23.36
CA TYR A 233 18.53 -13.29 23.59
C TYR A 233 18.09 -11.86 23.21
N PRO A 234 17.15 -11.70 22.26
CA PRO A 234 16.80 -10.38 21.75
C PRO A 234 16.07 -9.55 22.82
N MET A 235 16.47 -8.28 22.98
CA MET A 235 15.84 -7.37 23.93
C MET A 235 14.72 -6.54 23.25
N PRO A 236 13.49 -6.54 23.78
CA PRO A 236 12.42 -5.72 23.24
C PRO A 236 12.74 -4.22 23.38
N PRO A 237 12.12 -3.35 22.56
CA PRO A 237 12.13 -1.92 22.80
C PRO A 237 11.63 -1.57 24.21
N GLU A 238 12.03 -0.40 24.71
CA GLU A 238 11.60 0.09 26.03
C GLU A 238 10.06 0.17 26.11
N GLY A 239 9.50 -0.28 27.23
CA GLY A 239 8.05 -0.36 27.43
C GLY A 239 7.37 -1.56 26.74
N TYR A 240 8.12 -2.52 26.21
CA TYR A 240 7.57 -3.75 25.62
C TYR A 240 8.14 -5.00 26.32
N LYS A 241 7.36 -6.09 26.29
CA LYS A 241 7.80 -7.41 26.74
C LYS A 241 7.57 -8.47 25.67
N ILE A 242 8.47 -9.44 25.63
CA ILE A 242 8.32 -10.63 24.78
C ILE A 242 7.47 -11.64 25.55
N ILE A 243 6.47 -12.22 24.89
CA ILE A 243 5.72 -13.36 25.39
C ILE A 243 6.02 -14.53 24.47
N PRO A 244 6.93 -15.43 24.88
CA PRO A 244 7.15 -16.68 24.18
C PRO A 244 5.87 -17.51 24.20
N ASN A 245 5.16 -17.53 23.07
CA ASN A 245 3.96 -18.35 22.90
C ASN A 245 4.35 -19.82 22.65
N LYS A 246 3.39 -20.65 22.28
CA LYS A 246 3.59 -22.05 21.90
C LYS A 246 4.75 -22.27 20.91
N MET A 247 5.37 -23.45 20.92
CA MET A 247 6.59 -23.76 20.17
C MET A 247 6.53 -23.42 18.65
N TRP A 248 5.42 -23.66 17.96
CA TRP A 248 5.22 -23.38 16.52
C TRP A 248 4.61 -22.00 16.24
N LYS A 249 4.31 -21.22 17.28
CA LYS A 249 3.81 -19.85 17.13
C LYS A 249 4.94 -18.85 17.24
N MET A 250 4.85 -17.76 16.48
CA MET A 250 5.71 -16.61 16.71
C MET A 250 5.51 -16.07 18.13
N ALA A 251 6.55 -15.47 18.68
CA ALA A 251 6.44 -14.79 19.95
C ALA A 251 5.59 -13.53 19.79
N ASP A 252 4.81 -13.21 20.82
CA ASP A 252 4.08 -11.96 20.87
C ASP A 252 5.00 -10.90 21.50
N ILE A 253 4.91 -9.66 21.03
CA ILE A 253 5.59 -8.52 21.66
C ILE A 253 4.50 -7.54 22.03
N ILE A 254 4.30 -7.34 23.33
CA ILE A 254 3.20 -6.51 23.81
C ILE A 254 3.72 -5.30 24.57
N LYS A 255 3.05 -4.17 24.39
CA LYS A 255 3.32 -2.96 25.16
C LYS A 255 2.92 -3.22 26.61
N VAL A 256 3.79 -2.84 27.53
CA VAL A 256 3.55 -2.91 28.97
C VAL A 256 2.91 -1.59 29.35
N GLU A 257 1.64 -1.63 29.75
CA GLU A 257 1.01 -0.47 30.37
C GLU A 257 1.67 -0.23 31.74
N PRO A 258 1.99 1.02 32.09
CA PRO A 258 2.63 1.37 33.36
C PRO A 258 1.75 1.07 34.58
#